data_AF-A0A955K7H1-F1
#
_entry.id   AF-A0A955K7H1-F1
#
_cell.length_a   1.000
_cell.length_b   1.000
_cell.length_c   1.000
_cell.angle_alpha   90.00
_cell.angle_beta   90.00
_cell.angle_gamma   90.00
#
_symmetry.space_group_name_H-M   'P 1'
#
loop_
_entity.id
_entity.type
_entity.pdbx_description
1 polymer ?
#
loop_
_entity_poly.entity_id
_entity_poly.type
_entity_poly.pdbx_seq_one_letter_code
_entity_poly.pdbx_strand_id
1 'polypeptide(L)' 'MAAHKALGRPPKVNYRIMIKLADAIQHNANITDACRYAGISRDTFYRYLNSEEVFAEKMAVAKDNQNKVVFSFLTVELFN' A
#
# COMPACT_ATOMS: atom_id res chain seq x y z
N MET A 1 14.50 16.75 -20.99
CA MET A 1 14.11 17.24 -19.65
C MET A 1 12.73 16.68 -19.35
N ALA A 2 12.59 15.80 -18.35
CA ALA A 2 11.28 15.25 -17.98
C ALA A 2 10.46 16.37 -17.32
N ALA A 3 9.29 16.67 -17.88
CA ALA A 3 8.38 17.66 -17.32
C ALA A 3 7.84 17.15 -15.97
N HIS A 4 8.33 17.72 -14.87
CA HIS A 4 7.70 17.57 -13.57
C HIS A 4 6.35 18.29 -13.63
N LYS A 5 5.24 17.52 -13.63
CA LYS A 5 3.91 18.09 -13.43
C LYS A 5 3.92 18.87 -12.11
N ALA A 6 3.41 20.10 -12.14
CA ALA A 6 3.09 20.85 -10.93
C ALA A 6 2.05 20.06 -10.14
N LEU A 7 2.52 19.25 -9.19
CA LEU A 7 1.66 18.59 -8.22
C LEU A 7 1.10 19.72 -7.34
N GLY A 8 -0.21 19.89 -7.33
CA GLY A 8 -0.88 20.81 -6.41
C GLY A 8 -0.63 20.44 -4.93
N ARG A 9 -1.49 20.94 -4.03
CA ARG A 9 -1.43 20.65 -2.58
C ARG A 9 -1.09 19.16 -2.35
N PRO A 10 -0.10 18.83 -1.50
CA PRO A 10 0.32 17.45 -1.28
C PRO A 10 -0.90 16.56 -1.04
N PRO A 11 -1.01 15.41 -1.71
CA PRO A 11 -2.12 14.50 -1.46
C PRO A 11 -2.05 14.08 0.01
N LYS A 12 -2.98 14.61 0.81
CA LYS A 12 -3.17 14.15 2.19
C LYS A 12 -3.46 12.66 2.10
N VAL A 13 -2.77 11.84 2.89
CA VAL A 13 -3.03 10.41 2.91
C VAL A 13 -4.49 10.23 3.32
N ASN A 14 -5.28 9.71 2.38
CA ASN A 14 -6.69 9.44 2.54
C ASN A 14 -6.92 7.93 2.42
N TYR A 15 -8.15 7.47 2.69
CA TYR A 15 -8.48 6.04 2.65
C TYR A 15 -8.16 5.38 1.30
N ARG A 16 -8.28 6.10 0.18
CA ARG A 16 -7.92 5.55 -1.15
C ARG A 16 -6.43 5.25 -1.27
N ILE A 17 -5.57 6.12 -0.72
CA ILE A 17 -4.12 5.88 -0.66
C ILE A 17 -3.82 4.70 0.25
N MET A 18 -4.49 4.61 1.41
CA MET A 18 -4.32 3.49 2.35
C MET A 18 -4.71 2.15 1.72
N ILE A 19 -5.83 2.09 1.00
CA ILE A 19 -6.27 0.86 0.30
C ILE A 19 -5.22 0.43 -0.72
N LYS A 20 -4.72 1.35 -1.54
CA LYS A 20 -3.67 1.04 -2.55
C LYS A 20 -2.39 0.53 -1.91
N LEU A 21 -1.95 1.15 -0.81
CA LEU A 21 -0.77 0.70 -0.08
C LEU A 21 -0.98 -0.69 0.51
N ALA A 22 -2.11 -0.91 1.19
CA ALA A 22 -2.43 -2.17 1.82
C ALA A 22 -2.55 -3.30 0.79
N ASP A 23 -3.17 -3.05 -0.36
CA ASP A 23 -3.29 -4.00 -1.47
C ASP A 23 -1.90 -4.38 -2.02
N ALA A 24 -1.09 -3.39 -2.39
CA ALA A 24 0.25 -3.63 -2.90
C ALA A 24 1.14 -4.36 -1.87
N ILE A 25 1.10 -3.96 -0.60
CA ILE A 25 1.86 -4.61 0.47
C ILE A 25 1.37 -6.06 0.64
N GLN A 26 0.06 -6.32 0.67
CA GLN A 26 -0.47 -7.69 0.78
C GLN A 26 0.00 -8.60 -0.36
N HIS A 27 0.16 -8.04 -1.56
CA HIS A 27 0.68 -8.73 -2.73
C HIS A 27 2.22 -8.71 -2.84
N ASN A 28 2.93 -8.65 -1.71
CA ASN A 28 4.39 -8.70 -1.62
C ASN A 28 5.16 -7.57 -2.30
N ALA A 29 4.52 -6.44 -2.62
CA ALA A 29 5.25 -5.25 -3.06
C ALA A 29 6.11 -4.70 -1.92
N ASN A 30 7.32 -4.25 -2.25
CA ASN A 30 8.12 -3.47 -1.31
C ASN A 30 7.51 -2.07 -1.12
N ILE A 31 7.90 -1.39 -0.03
CA ILE A 31 7.35 -0.06 0.32
C ILE A 31 7.61 0.98 -0.78
N THR A 32 8.74 0.90 -1.48
CA THR A 32 9.06 1.84 -2.57
C THR A 32 8.04 1.74 -3.70
N ASP A 33 7.74 0.52 -4.15
CA ASP A 33 6.81 0.29 -5.25
C ASP A 33 5.36 0.51 -4.83
N ALA A 34 4.99 0.12 -3.62
CA ALA A 34 3.69 0.45 -3.03
C ALA A 34 3.47 1.97 -2.98
N CYS A 35 4.47 2.75 -2.54
CA CYS A 35 4.39 4.22 -2.51
C CYS A 35 4.25 4.83 -3.91
N ARG A 36 5.02 4.32 -4.89
CA ARG A 36 4.90 4.74 -6.30
C ARG A 36 3.51 4.49 -6.86
N TYR A 37 2.94 3.30 -6.60
CA TYR A 37 1.60 2.92 -7.02
C TYR A 37 0.51 3.79 -6.35
N ALA A 38 0.68 4.07 -5.05
CA ALA A 38 -0.24 4.89 -4.28
C ALA A 38 -0.13 6.40 -4.58
N GLY A 39 0.98 6.84 -5.18
CA GLY A 39 1.23 8.24 -5.54
C GLY A 39 1.72 9.10 -4.38
N ILE A 40 2.43 8.52 -3.41
CA ILE A 40 3.04 9.23 -2.27
C ILE A 40 4.54 9.00 -2.20
N SER A 41 5.27 9.87 -1.49
CA SER A 41 6.68 9.64 -1.17
C SER A 41 6.84 8.64 -0.02
N ARG A 42 8.00 7.97 0.04
CA ARG A 42 8.37 7.12 1.19
C ARG A 42 8.43 7.91 2.50
N ASP A 43 8.88 9.16 2.46
CA ASP A 43 8.90 10.02 3.65
C ASP A 43 7.49 10.28 4.17
N THR A 44 6.52 10.47 3.27
CA THR A 44 5.12 10.60 3.65
C THR A 44 4.61 9.31 4.28
N PHE A 45 4.97 8.15 3.71
CA PHE A 45 4.62 6.86 4.29
C PHE A 45 5.14 6.71 5.72
N TYR A 46 6.44 6.91 5.95
CA TYR A 46 7.02 6.73 7.28
C TYR A 46 6.58 7.80 8.28
N ARG A 47 6.31 9.02 7.84
CA ARG A 47 5.70 10.05 8.70
C ARG A 47 4.35 9.57 9.22
N TYR A 48 3.47 9.11 8.33
CA TYR A 48 2.14 8.61 8.72
C TYR A 48 2.22 7.32 9.53
N LEU A 49 3.19 6.44 9.25
CA LEU A 49 3.43 5.24 10.05
C LEU A 49 3.77 5.58 11.51
N ASN A 50 4.46 6.69 11.76
CA ASN A 50 4.88 7.11 13.10
C ASN A 50 3.87 8.05 13.79
N SER A 51 3.04 8.76 13.03
CA SER A 51 2.16 9.80 13.58
C SER A 51 0.67 9.43 13.61
N GLU A 52 0.23 8.45 12.82
CA GLU A 52 -1.18 8.09 12.68
C GLU A 52 -1.40 6.60 12.98
N GLU A 53 -1.97 6.30 14.14
CA GLU A 53 -2.17 4.93 14.64
C GLU A 53 -2.98 4.05 13.67
N VAL A 54 -4.12 4.57 13.19
CA VAL A 54 -4.98 3.84 12.23
C VAL A 54 -4.22 3.51 10.94
N PHE A 55 -3.32 4.38 10.50
CA PHE A 55 -2.50 4.10 9.33
C PHE A 55 -1.54 2.94 9.62
N ALA A 56 -0.85 2.99 10.75
CA ALA A 56 0.10 1.97 11.16
C ALA A 56 -0.55 0.59 11.33
N GLU A 57 -1.70 0.51 12.01
CA GLU A 57 -2.46 -0.73 12.17
C GLU A 57 -2.81 -1.36 10.82
N LYS A 58 -3.34 -0.57 9.87
CA LYS A 58 -3.73 -1.09 8.55
C LYS A 58 -2.52 -1.59 7.76
N MET A 59 -1.37 -0.92 7.84
CA MET A 59 -0.15 -1.38 7.16
C MET A 59 0.42 -2.64 7.82
N ALA A 60 0.32 -2.78 9.15
CA ALA A 60 0.71 -3.99 9.86
C ALA A 60 -0.17 -5.19 9.47
N VAL A 61 -1.49 -5.03 9.46
CA VAL A 61 -2.42 -6.05 8.98
C VAL A 61 -2.13 -6.45 7.53
N ALA A 62 -1.86 -5.48 6.66
CA ALA A 62 -1.48 -5.74 5.27
C ALA A 62 -0.17 -6.55 5.17
N LYS A 63 0.80 -6.27 6.05
CA LYS A 63 2.07 -6.99 6.12
C LYS A 63 1.88 -8.43 6.63
N ASP A 64 1.06 -8.63 7.64
CA ASP A 64 0.75 -9.96 8.18
C ASP A 64 0.00 -10.84 7.18
N ASN A 65 -0.84 -10.22 6.36
CA ASN A 65 -1.58 -10.89 5.30
C ASN A 65 -0.69 -11.37 4.14
N GLN A 66 0.56 -10.87 3.99
CA GLN A 66 1.51 -11.39 2.99
C GLN A 66 1.78 -12.89 3.14
N ASN A 67 1.76 -13.37 4.38
CA ASN A 67 2.08 -14.76 4.73
C ASN A 67 0.83 -15.64 4.79
N LYS A 68 -0.37 -15.05 4.66
CA LYS A 68 -1.60 -15.82 4.63
C LYS A 68 -1.84 -16.24 3.19
N VAL A 69 -2.13 -17.52 3.00
CA VAL A 69 -2.53 -18.08 1.71
C VAL A 69 -3.88 -17.48 1.35
N VAL A 70 -3.88 -16.31 0.71
CA VAL A 70 -5.09 -15.80 0.06
C VAL A 70 -5.25 -16.71 -1.15
N PHE A 71 -6.14 -17.69 -1.04
CA PHE A 71 -6.46 -18.54 -2.18
C PHE A 71 -6.76 -17.63 -3.36
N SER A 72 -5.93 -17.73 -4.41
CA SER A 72 -6.31 -17.17 -5.70
C SER A 72 -7.66 -17.79 -6.02
N PHE A 73 -8.65 -16.97 -6.37
CA PHE A 73 -9.99 -17.42 -6.74
C PHE A 73 -9.98 -18.56 -7.79
N LEU A 74 -8.90 -18.70 -8.55
CA LEU A 74 -8.66 -19.73 -9.57
C LEU A 74 -8.04 -21.05 -9.04
N THR A 75 -7.72 -21.16 -7.75
CA THR A 75 -7.03 -22.36 -7.18
C THR A 75 -7.97 -23.37 -6.53
N VAL A 76 -9.27 -23.06 -6.42
CA VAL A 76 -10.26 -23.93 -5.74
C VAL A 76 -10.63 -25.16 -6.59
N GLU A 77 -10.40 -25.14 -7.91
CA GLU A 77 -10.85 -26.23 -8.81
C GLU A 77 -9.91 -27.44 -8.90
N LEU A 78 -8.74 -27.44 -8.24
CA LEU A 78 -7.74 -28.52 -8.37
C LEU A 78 -7.78 -29.59 -7.28
N PHE A 79 -8.73 -29.52 -6.34
CA PHE A 79 -8.87 -30.46 -5.22
C PHE A 79 -10.21 -31.21 -5.19
N ASN A 80 -10.77 -31.54 -6.36
CA ASN A 80 -11.95 -32.41 -6.45
C ASN A 80 -11.67 -33.65 -7.28
#